data_AF-A0A6P7Q5D3-F1
#
_entry.id   AF-A0A6P7Q5D3-F1
#
_cell.length_a   1.000
_cell.length_b   1.000
_cell.length_c   1.000
_cell.angle_alpha   90.00
_cell.angle_beta   90.00
_cell.angle_gamma   90.00
#
_symmetry.space_group_name_H-M   'P 1'
#
loop_
_entity.id
_entity.type
_entity.pdbx_description
1 polymer ?
#
loop_
_entity_poly.entity_id
_entity_poly.type
_entity_poly.pdbx_seq_one_letter_code
_entity_poly.pdbx_strand_id
1 'polypeptide(L)'
;MGTQGCGRKRAPLKDRFSAEDEALSSIAREAEARLAAKRAARAEARDIRMRELERQQKELDDKCEKQYSDFSRPSSRCTTPGLSAATLASLGGTSSRRGSTDTGSAYDPDTSLSELKDIYELKDQIQDVEGRYMQGLKEMKESLTEVEEKYKKAMVSNAQLDNDKANLIYQVDTLKDVIEEMEEQMSEMRRELEDKSKELERQKHTCTVLQHKQEELKEGLRQRDELIEESQRMQTKLDALTREVFDLQETINWKDKKIGALERQKEYFDCIRKERDELRDELADIKEKAITGERHGLVIIPDGTPNGDVDHEPLSSGITVVSQEAAQVLESAGEGPLDVRLRKLAEEKDELLAQIRKLKNQLEEERQKHSKVDGTFTDVENMENGTDLHFIELQRDANRQISEYKFKLSKAEQEIGTMEQNISRLEGQVTRYKSAADNSEKIEDELKAEKRKLQRELRTALDKIEEMEMTNNHLVKRLEKMKANRNALLSQQ
;
A
#
# COMPACT_ATOMS: atom_id res chain seq x y z
N MET A 1 58.23 27.19 24.22
CA MET A 1 57.37 26.43 25.17
C MET A 1 56.05 26.19 24.47
N GLY A 2 55.75 24.94 24.09
CA GLY A 2 54.53 24.62 23.35
C GLY A 2 53.61 23.71 24.15
N THR A 3 52.30 23.85 23.95
CA THR A 3 51.27 22.91 24.42
C THR A 3 50.17 22.80 23.36
N GLN A 4 50.16 21.70 22.61
CA GLN A 4 49.05 21.34 21.74
C GLN A 4 47.90 20.74 22.56
N GLY A 5 46.70 21.31 22.47
CA GLY A 5 45.47 20.73 23.03
C GLY A 5 44.75 19.88 21.99
N CYS A 6 44.55 18.59 22.28
CA CYS A 6 44.05 17.60 21.31
C CYS A 6 42.58 17.83 20.89
N GLY A 7 42.35 18.02 19.58
CA GLY A 7 41.01 18.02 19.01
C GLY A 7 40.43 16.61 18.89
N ARG A 8 39.41 16.29 19.70
CA ARG A 8 38.61 15.06 19.56
C ARG A 8 37.83 15.08 18.24
N LYS A 9 38.35 14.41 17.21
CA LYS A 9 37.55 14.02 16.04
C LYS A 9 36.42 13.09 16.51
N ARG A 10 35.16 13.51 16.35
CA ARG A 10 34.02 12.59 16.43
C ARG A 10 34.09 11.66 15.22
N ALA A 11 34.13 10.35 15.44
CA ALA A 11 33.92 9.37 14.38
C ALA A 11 32.50 9.52 13.81
N PRO A 12 32.28 9.29 12.50
CA PRO A 12 30.94 9.36 11.92
C PRO A 12 30.06 8.26 12.51
N LEU A 13 28.89 8.64 13.02
CA LEU A 13 27.98 7.79 13.78
C LEU A 13 27.11 6.91 12.85
N LYS A 14 27.67 6.47 11.71
CA LYS A 14 26.91 6.00 10.54
C LYS A 14 26.81 4.47 10.44
N ASP A 15 27.77 3.73 11.00
CA ASP A 15 27.80 2.26 10.88
C ASP A 15 27.03 1.52 11.99
N ARG A 16 26.77 2.16 13.14
CA ARG A 16 26.05 1.50 14.26
C ARG A 16 24.60 1.18 13.94
N PHE A 17 23.90 2.14 13.32
CA PHE A 17 22.53 1.90 12.85
C PHE A 17 22.48 0.80 11.79
N SER A 18 23.45 0.73 10.87
CA SER A 18 23.48 -0.32 9.83
C SER A 18 23.60 -1.73 10.44
N ALA A 19 24.51 -1.92 11.41
CA ALA A 19 24.71 -3.22 12.05
C ALA A 19 23.53 -3.65 12.95
N GLU A 20 22.89 -2.70 13.63
CA GLU A 20 21.67 -2.96 14.41
C GLU A 20 20.47 -3.32 13.50
N ASP A 21 20.31 -2.62 12.37
CA ASP A 21 19.23 -2.88 11.40
C ASP A 21 19.44 -4.19 10.62
N GLU A 22 20.69 -4.57 10.32
CA GLU A 22 21.03 -5.91 9.80
C GLU A 22 20.73 -7.01 10.83
N ALA A 23 21.06 -6.79 12.11
CA ALA A 23 20.77 -7.76 13.18
C ALA A 23 19.25 -7.96 13.35
N LEU A 24 18.47 -6.87 13.38
CA LEU A 24 17.01 -6.93 13.42
C LEU A 24 16.42 -7.63 12.18
N SER A 25 16.96 -7.35 10.99
CA SER A 25 16.58 -8.00 9.73
C SER A 25 16.95 -9.48 9.67
N SER A 26 17.99 -9.91 10.40
CA SER A 26 18.37 -11.32 10.55
C SER A 26 17.42 -12.04 11.51
N ILE A 27 17.13 -11.43 12.67
CA ILE A 27 16.18 -11.94 13.67
C ILE A 27 14.77 -12.08 13.06
N ALA A 28 14.34 -11.13 12.24
CA ALA A 28 13.06 -11.18 11.54
C ALA A 28 12.98 -12.40 10.60
N ARG A 29 13.97 -12.61 9.74
CA ARG A 29 14.04 -13.79 8.84
C ARG A 29 14.15 -15.10 9.60
N GLU A 30 14.87 -15.15 10.72
CA GLU A 30 14.99 -16.35 11.55
C GLU A 30 13.66 -16.69 12.24
N ALA A 31 12.90 -15.69 12.67
CA ALA A 31 11.55 -15.86 13.23
C ALA A 31 10.54 -16.32 12.15
N GLU A 32 10.61 -15.73 10.96
CA GLU A 32 9.79 -16.11 9.79
C GLU A 32 10.08 -17.56 9.35
N ALA A 33 11.35 -17.95 9.25
CA ALA A 33 11.76 -19.32 8.95
C ALA A 33 11.29 -20.33 10.01
N ARG A 34 11.30 -19.95 11.30
CA ARG A 34 10.73 -20.77 12.38
C ARG A 34 9.21 -20.91 12.27
N LEU A 35 8.48 -19.85 11.93
CA LEU A 35 7.04 -19.90 11.68
C LEU A 35 6.72 -20.77 10.46
N ALA A 36 7.43 -20.60 9.35
CA ALA A 36 7.29 -21.43 8.15
C ALA A 36 7.55 -22.93 8.44
N ALA A 37 8.60 -23.25 9.20
CA ALA A 37 8.86 -24.62 9.64
C ALA A 37 7.73 -25.17 10.54
N LYS A 38 7.14 -24.33 11.42
CA LYS A 38 5.99 -24.70 12.26
C LYS A 38 4.73 -24.92 11.42
N ARG A 39 4.48 -24.10 10.39
CA ARG A 39 3.40 -24.29 9.40
C ARG A 39 3.56 -25.62 8.67
N ALA A 40 4.76 -25.93 8.18
CA ALA A 40 5.07 -27.19 7.50
C ALA A 40 4.85 -28.41 8.42
N ALA A 41 5.36 -28.38 9.66
CA ALA A 41 5.16 -29.47 10.62
C ALA A 41 3.68 -29.66 11.03
N ARG A 42 2.90 -28.57 11.16
CA ARG A 42 1.44 -28.65 11.34
C ARG A 42 0.77 -29.30 10.13
N ALA A 43 1.14 -28.90 8.90
CA ALA A 43 0.61 -29.48 7.67
C ALA A 43 0.91 -30.99 7.55
N GLU A 44 2.15 -31.41 7.80
CA GLU A 44 2.52 -32.83 7.84
C GLU A 44 1.75 -33.61 8.91
N ALA A 45 1.52 -33.02 10.09
CA ALA A 45 0.73 -33.66 11.15
C ALA A 45 -0.75 -33.83 10.77
N ARG A 46 -1.36 -32.85 10.09
CA ARG A 46 -2.72 -32.96 9.49
C ARG A 46 -2.76 -34.10 8.48
N ASP A 47 -1.77 -34.15 7.59
CA ASP A 47 -1.68 -35.12 6.49
C ASP A 47 -1.47 -36.57 6.99
N ILE A 48 -0.65 -36.75 8.03
CA ILE A 48 -0.50 -38.05 8.74
C ILE A 48 -1.80 -38.46 9.41
N ARG A 49 -2.49 -37.54 10.10
CA ARG A 49 -3.76 -37.83 10.80
C ARG A 49 -4.89 -38.15 9.83
N MET A 50 -4.96 -37.50 8.68
CA MET A 50 -5.89 -37.84 7.58
C MET A 50 -5.65 -39.25 7.06
N ARG A 51 -4.40 -39.60 6.73
CA ARG A 51 -4.05 -40.95 6.26
C ARG A 51 -4.36 -42.05 7.30
N GLU A 52 -4.24 -41.76 8.60
CA GLU A 52 -4.64 -42.70 9.66
C GLU A 52 -6.17 -42.82 9.78
N LEU A 53 -6.94 -41.74 9.60
CA LEU A 53 -8.41 -41.80 9.57
C LEU A 53 -8.91 -42.60 8.36
N GLU A 54 -8.36 -42.39 7.16
CA GLU A 54 -8.65 -43.19 5.97
C GLU A 54 -8.32 -44.69 6.19
N ARG A 55 -7.22 -44.98 6.90
CA ARG A 55 -6.83 -46.34 7.27
C ARG A 55 -7.83 -46.98 8.23
N GLN A 56 -8.32 -46.24 9.21
CA GLN A 56 -9.34 -46.71 10.17
C GLN A 56 -10.71 -46.91 9.50
N GLN A 57 -11.12 -46.00 8.63
CA GLN A 57 -12.32 -46.13 7.81
C GLN A 57 -12.28 -47.43 7.00
N LYS A 58 -11.17 -47.65 6.27
CA LYS A 58 -10.97 -48.86 5.45
C LYS A 58 -10.90 -50.13 6.29
N GLU A 59 -10.30 -50.10 7.48
CA GLU A 59 -10.33 -51.24 8.40
C GLU A 59 -11.73 -51.56 8.94
N LEU A 60 -12.60 -50.57 9.12
CA LEU A 60 -13.99 -50.76 9.53
C LEU A 60 -14.83 -51.32 8.37
N ASP A 61 -14.62 -50.82 7.16
CA ASP A 61 -15.26 -51.35 5.94
C ASP A 61 -14.84 -52.81 5.70
N ASP A 62 -13.54 -53.13 5.77
CA ASP A 62 -12.99 -54.50 5.68
C ASP A 62 -13.56 -55.44 6.77
N LYS A 63 -13.83 -54.92 7.97
CA LYS A 63 -14.45 -55.68 9.09
C LYS A 63 -15.95 -55.89 8.85
N CYS A 64 -16.64 -54.88 8.34
CA CYS A 64 -18.04 -54.94 7.97
C CYS A 64 -18.25 -55.97 6.83
N GLU A 65 -17.42 -55.92 5.79
CA GLU A 65 -17.48 -56.86 4.66
C GLU A 65 -17.16 -58.30 5.09
N LYS A 66 -16.16 -58.52 5.97
CA LYS A 66 -15.90 -59.83 6.57
C LYS A 66 -17.10 -60.34 7.37
N GLN A 67 -17.67 -59.50 8.24
CA GLN A 67 -18.85 -59.87 9.01
C GLN A 67 -20.06 -60.19 8.11
N TYR A 68 -20.23 -59.48 6.99
CA TYR A 68 -21.27 -59.76 5.98
C TYR A 68 -21.00 -61.06 5.20
N SER A 69 -19.73 -61.39 4.95
CA SER A 69 -19.33 -62.61 4.25
C SER A 69 -19.59 -63.89 5.06
N ASP A 70 -19.44 -63.84 6.39
CA ASP A 70 -19.72 -64.98 7.29
C ASP A 70 -21.21 -65.32 7.38
N PHE A 71 -22.11 -64.35 7.15
CA PHE A 71 -23.57 -64.59 7.06
C PHE A 71 -24.04 -65.05 5.67
N SER A 72 -23.20 -64.96 4.64
CA SER A 72 -23.60 -65.20 3.24
C SER A 72 -23.31 -66.62 2.72
N ARG A 73 -22.84 -67.55 3.58
CA ARG A 73 -22.49 -68.91 3.18
C ARG A 73 -23.61 -69.92 3.51
N PRO A 74 -24.27 -70.55 2.52
CA PRO A 74 -25.32 -71.52 2.79
C PRO A 74 -24.73 -72.83 3.34
N SER A 75 -24.73 -72.97 4.68
CA SER A 75 -24.26 -74.19 5.35
C SER A 75 -25.30 -75.30 5.24
N SER A 76 -25.30 -76.00 4.10
CA SER A 76 -26.05 -77.23 3.89
C SER A 76 -25.08 -78.38 3.59
N ARG A 77 -24.77 -79.17 4.63
CA ARG A 77 -24.33 -80.57 4.49
C ARG A 77 -24.48 -81.29 5.83
N CYS A 78 -25.42 -82.23 5.86
CA CYS A 78 -25.51 -83.22 6.93
C CYS A 78 -24.28 -84.13 6.94
N THR A 79 -23.72 -84.38 8.12
CA THR A 79 -23.15 -85.68 8.50
C THR A 79 -23.30 -85.88 10.00
N THR A 80 -24.25 -86.73 10.41
CA THR A 80 -24.16 -87.46 11.68
C THR A 80 -23.06 -88.53 11.56
N PRO A 81 -22.50 -89.07 12.67
CA PRO A 81 -23.11 -90.28 13.26
C PRO A 81 -22.97 -90.43 14.79
N GLY A 82 -23.99 -91.03 15.42
CA GLY A 82 -23.91 -91.65 16.76
C GLY A 82 -23.95 -90.68 17.96
N LEU A 83 -24.62 -90.98 19.07
CA LEU A 83 -25.26 -92.23 19.50
C LEU A 83 -26.65 -91.96 20.12
N SER A 84 -27.54 -92.95 20.00
CA SER A 84 -28.88 -92.95 20.62
C SER A 84 -28.84 -93.49 22.05
N ALA A 85 -29.85 -93.13 22.87
CA ALA A 85 -30.86 -94.06 23.41
C ALA A 85 -31.35 -93.68 24.83
N ALA A 86 -32.67 -93.49 25.00
CA ALA A 86 -33.42 -93.37 26.27
C ALA A 86 -32.93 -92.25 27.24
N THR A 87 -33.69 -91.63 28.15
CA THR A 87 -34.97 -91.86 28.83
C THR A 87 -35.44 -90.44 29.30
N LEU A 88 -36.69 -90.06 29.54
CA LEU A 88 -37.94 -90.78 29.81
C LEU A 88 -39.12 -90.23 28.98
N ALA A 89 -39.94 -91.13 28.45
CA ALA A 89 -41.37 -90.94 28.20
C ALA A 89 -42.04 -92.32 28.32
N SER A 90 -43.33 -92.35 28.67
CA SER A 90 -44.14 -93.55 28.95
C SER A 90 -43.93 -94.22 30.33
N LEU A 91 -44.90 -93.98 31.22
CA LEU A 91 -45.35 -94.95 32.23
C LEU A 91 -46.88 -94.96 32.28
N GLY A 92 -47.48 -95.74 31.38
CA GLY A 92 -48.87 -96.18 31.47
C GLY A 92 -48.97 -97.62 30.97
N GLY A 93 -49.40 -98.56 31.82
CA GLY A 93 -49.54 -99.97 31.42
C GLY A 93 -49.32 -101.02 32.51
N THR A 94 -50.30 -101.16 33.41
CA THR A 94 -50.79 -102.42 34.02
C THR A 94 -49.89 -103.42 34.77
N SER A 95 -50.49 -103.97 35.84
CA SER A 95 -50.34 -105.33 36.39
C SER A 95 -49.32 -105.58 37.53
N SER A 96 -49.84 -105.79 38.74
CA SER A 96 -49.95 -107.16 39.28
C SER A 96 -50.93 -107.25 40.47
N ARG A 97 -51.53 -108.43 40.67
CA ARG A 97 -52.43 -108.74 41.78
C ARG A 97 -51.65 -109.23 43.00
N ARG A 98 -51.99 -108.72 44.19
CA ARG A 98 -51.99 -109.49 45.45
C ARG A 98 -52.96 -108.82 46.42
N GLY A 99 -53.91 -109.59 46.94
CA GLY A 99 -54.86 -109.13 47.95
C GLY A 99 -54.45 -109.62 49.34
N SER A 100 -54.86 -108.87 50.36
CA SER A 100 -55.07 -109.32 51.75
C SER A 100 -55.97 -108.26 52.41
N THR A 101 -57.28 -108.52 52.53
CA THR A 101 -57.97 -108.98 53.76
C THR A 101 -58.08 -107.92 54.87
N ASP A 102 -59.29 -107.38 54.98
CA ASP A 102 -60.04 -107.04 56.19
C ASP A 102 -59.41 -106.20 57.32
N THR A 103 -59.85 -104.94 57.37
CA THR A 103 -60.52 -104.38 58.57
C THR A 103 -61.59 -103.39 58.12
N GLY A 104 -62.85 -103.63 58.48
CA GLY A 104 -63.97 -102.80 58.05
C GLY A 104 -64.15 -101.54 58.90
N SER A 105 -64.56 -100.45 58.26
CA SER A 105 -65.36 -99.38 58.85
C SER A 105 -66.35 -98.89 57.80
N ALA A 106 -67.55 -98.51 58.21
CA ALA A 106 -68.56 -98.02 57.28
C ALA A 106 -68.17 -96.62 56.77
N TYR A 107 -68.08 -96.45 55.45
CA TYR A 107 -67.89 -95.16 54.79
C TYR A 107 -69.09 -94.89 53.87
N ASP A 108 -69.61 -93.68 53.99
CA ASP A 108 -70.84 -93.21 53.36
C ASP A 108 -70.58 -92.89 51.87
N PRO A 109 -71.36 -93.45 50.90
CA PRO A 109 -71.15 -93.20 49.48
C PRO A 109 -71.22 -91.71 49.07
N ASP A 110 -71.89 -90.85 49.84
CA ASP A 110 -71.89 -89.40 49.59
C ASP A 110 -70.53 -88.74 49.90
N THR A 111 -69.72 -89.33 50.79
CA THR A 111 -68.38 -88.79 51.12
C THR A 111 -67.40 -88.97 49.97
N SER A 112 -67.34 -90.17 49.38
CA SER A 112 -66.45 -90.45 48.23
C SER A 112 -66.85 -89.70 46.96
N LEU A 113 -68.13 -89.33 46.82
CA LEU A 113 -68.60 -88.45 45.74
C LEU A 113 -68.27 -86.97 46.00
N SER A 114 -68.14 -86.54 47.25
CA SER A 114 -67.62 -85.21 47.60
C SER A 114 -66.13 -85.13 47.28
N GLU A 115 -65.33 -86.08 47.78
CA GLU A 115 -63.88 -86.14 47.53
C GLU A 115 -63.54 -86.14 46.04
N LEU A 116 -64.34 -86.83 45.20
CA LEU A 116 -64.15 -86.83 43.75
C LEU A 116 -64.43 -85.45 43.12
N LYS A 117 -65.43 -84.70 43.61
CA LYS A 117 -65.70 -83.32 43.16
C LYS A 117 -64.56 -82.39 43.57
N ASP A 118 -64.11 -82.51 44.82
CA ASP A 118 -62.99 -81.72 45.36
C ASP A 118 -61.70 -81.97 44.54
N ILE A 119 -61.46 -83.21 44.09
CA ILE A 119 -60.35 -83.55 43.18
C ILE A 119 -60.48 -82.87 41.81
N TYR A 120 -61.69 -82.79 41.22
CA TYR A 120 -61.89 -82.07 39.96
C TYR A 120 -61.76 -80.55 40.13
N GLU A 121 -62.25 -79.99 41.23
CA GLU A 121 -62.11 -78.56 41.54
C GLU A 121 -60.65 -78.18 41.82
N LEU A 122 -59.90 -79.02 42.56
CA LEU A 122 -58.45 -78.89 42.72
C LEU A 122 -57.71 -78.99 41.39
N LYS A 123 -58.14 -79.86 40.48
CA LYS A 123 -57.54 -80.00 39.15
C LYS A 123 -57.74 -78.75 38.30
N ASP A 124 -58.94 -78.16 38.28
CA ASP A 124 -59.21 -76.91 37.57
C ASP A 124 -58.43 -75.74 38.19
N GLN A 125 -58.37 -75.65 39.53
CA GLN A 125 -57.52 -74.67 40.23
C GLN A 125 -56.03 -74.82 39.87
N ILE A 126 -55.52 -76.05 39.74
CA ILE A 126 -54.15 -76.32 39.27
C ILE A 126 -53.98 -75.82 37.83
N GLN A 127 -54.92 -76.11 36.93
CA GLN A 127 -54.85 -75.63 35.54
C GLN A 127 -54.90 -74.09 35.44
N ASP A 128 -55.68 -73.41 36.28
CA ASP A 128 -55.71 -71.95 36.36
C ASP A 128 -54.41 -71.34 36.93
N VAL A 129 -53.74 -72.05 37.84
CA VAL A 129 -52.42 -71.64 38.36
C VAL A 129 -51.32 -71.89 37.32
N GLU A 130 -51.33 -73.05 36.66
CA GLU A 130 -50.42 -73.39 35.55
C GLU A 130 -50.60 -72.41 34.38
N GLY A 131 -51.84 -72.08 34.02
CA GLY A 131 -52.17 -71.10 32.97
C GLY A 131 -51.63 -69.71 33.30
N ARG A 132 -51.84 -69.23 34.53
CA ARG A 132 -51.28 -67.94 35.00
C ARG A 132 -49.75 -67.95 35.04
N TYR A 133 -49.13 -69.06 35.47
CA TYR A 133 -47.68 -69.21 35.48
C TYR A 133 -47.09 -69.20 34.06
N MET A 134 -47.70 -69.94 33.12
CA MET A 134 -47.29 -69.98 31.72
C MET A 134 -47.48 -68.62 31.02
N GLN A 135 -48.55 -67.89 31.34
CA GLN A 135 -48.78 -66.53 30.84
C GLN A 135 -47.72 -65.55 31.38
N GLY A 136 -47.44 -65.56 32.69
CA GLY A 136 -46.37 -64.72 33.27
C GLY A 136 -44.98 -65.06 32.72
N LEU A 137 -44.69 -66.34 32.47
CA LEU A 137 -43.45 -66.77 31.82
C LEU A 137 -43.35 -66.27 30.36
N LYS A 138 -44.48 -66.18 29.65
CA LYS A 138 -44.55 -65.64 28.30
C LYS A 138 -44.31 -64.12 28.30
N GLU A 139 -44.99 -63.38 29.17
CA GLU A 139 -44.83 -61.93 29.33
C GLU A 139 -43.39 -61.55 29.72
N MET A 140 -42.76 -62.32 30.63
CA MET A 140 -41.36 -62.12 30.99
C MET A 140 -40.38 -62.37 29.82
N LYS A 141 -40.69 -63.32 28.92
CA LYS A 141 -39.89 -63.55 27.70
C LYS A 141 -40.08 -62.43 26.68
N GLU A 142 -41.31 -61.98 26.47
CA GLU A 142 -41.61 -60.87 25.57
C GLU A 142 -40.94 -59.57 26.06
N SER A 143 -41.04 -59.26 27.36
CA SER A 143 -40.32 -58.15 28.00
C SER A 143 -38.80 -58.25 27.86
N LEU A 144 -38.22 -59.44 28.07
CA LEU A 144 -36.79 -59.66 27.84
C LEU A 144 -36.39 -59.36 26.40
N THR A 145 -37.14 -59.87 25.40
CA THR A 145 -36.85 -59.59 23.99
C THR A 145 -36.99 -58.11 23.63
N GLU A 146 -37.97 -57.40 24.22
CA GLU A 146 -38.15 -55.96 24.00
C GLU A 146 -36.97 -55.15 24.56
N VAL A 147 -36.45 -55.53 25.73
CA VAL A 147 -35.26 -54.92 26.33
C VAL A 147 -34.01 -55.22 25.52
N GLU A 148 -33.83 -56.45 25.02
CA GLU A 148 -32.73 -56.82 24.13
C GLU A 148 -32.74 -56.02 22.81
N GLU A 149 -33.91 -55.79 22.22
CA GLU A 149 -34.04 -54.93 21.03
C GLU A 149 -33.73 -53.46 21.34
N LYS A 150 -34.23 -52.92 22.45
CA LYS A 150 -33.92 -51.56 22.91
C LYS A 150 -32.41 -51.39 23.12
N TYR A 151 -31.75 -52.38 23.74
CA TYR A 151 -30.30 -52.39 23.91
C TYR A 151 -29.55 -52.40 22.57
N LYS A 152 -29.93 -53.27 21.62
CA LYS A 152 -29.34 -53.29 20.26
C LYS A 152 -29.49 -51.95 19.54
N LYS A 153 -30.69 -51.34 19.59
CA LYS A 153 -30.96 -50.01 19.00
C LYS A 153 -30.10 -48.92 19.65
N ALA A 154 -29.97 -48.93 20.98
CA ALA A 154 -29.11 -48.00 21.72
C ALA A 154 -27.62 -48.18 21.38
N MET A 155 -27.15 -49.43 21.23
CA MET A 155 -25.75 -49.72 20.85
C MET A 155 -25.41 -49.20 19.45
N VAL A 156 -26.30 -49.41 18.46
CA VAL A 156 -26.12 -48.87 17.10
C VAL A 156 -26.15 -47.33 17.12
N SER A 157 -27.09 -46.73 17.85
CA SER A 157 -27.16 -45.27 18.00
C SER A 157 -25.91 -44.69 18.67
N ASN A 158 -25.33 -45.38 19.66
CA ASN A 158 -24.11 -44.92 20.33
C ASN A 158 -22.89 -45.00 19.40
N ALA A 159 -22.77 -46.08 18.62
CA ALA A 159 -21.72 -46.21 17.61
C ALA A 159 -21.82 -45.13 16.52
N GLN A 160 -23.03 -44.73 16.11
CA GLN A 160 -23.24 -43.60 15.19
C GLN A 160 -22.76 -42.28 15.82
N LEU A 161 -23.18 -42.00 17.06
CA LEU A 161 -22.78 -40.78 17.78
C LEU A 161 -21.25 -40.70 18.02
N ASP A 162 -20.57 -41.82 18.28
CA ASP A 162 -19.11 -41.85 18.40
C ASP A 162 -18.40 -41.54 17.07
N ASN A 163 -18.95 -41.97 15.92
CA ASN A 163 -18.45 -41.58 14.60
C ASN A 163 -18.69 -40.09 14.31
N ASP A 164 -19.91 -39.59 14.54
CA ASP A 164 -20.25 -38.18 14.33
C ASP A 164 -19.41 -37.25 15.23
N LYS A 165 -19.14 -37.68 16.47
CA LYS A 165 -18.21 -37.01 17.39
C LYS A 165 -16.77 -36.99 16.86
N ALA A 166 -16.26 -38.11 16.33
CA ALA A 166 -14.92 -38.15 15.74
C ALA A 166 -14.81 -37.21 14.52
N ASN A 167 -15.83 -37.19 13.66
CA ASN A 167 -15.93 -36.30 12.51
C ASN A 167 -15.96 -34.82 12.93
N LEU A 168 -16.75 -34.47 13.95
CA LEU A 168 -16.81 -33.11 14.48
C LEU A 168 -15.49 -32.67 15.13
N ILE A 169 -14.79 -33.56 15.85
CA ILE A 169 -13.46 -33.28 16.40
C ILE A 169 -12.47 -32.96 15.27
N TYR A 170 -12.47 -33.73 14.18
CA TYR A 170 -11.61 -33.47 13.02
C TYR A 170 -11.94 -32.11 12.36
N GLN A 171 -13.22 -31.79 12.17
CA GLN A 171 -13.64 -30.49 11.62
C GLN A 171 -13.22 -29.33 12.53
N VAL A 172 -13.40 -29.45 13.84
CA VAL A 172 -13.00 -28.44 14.83
C VAL A 172 -11.48 -28.22 14.82
N ASP A 173 -10.68 -29.29 14.75
CA ASP A 173 -9.23 -29.16 14.68
C ASP A 173 -8.78 -28.51 13.36
N THR A 174 -9.39 -28.90 12.22
CA THR A 174 -9.14 -28.26 10.91
C THR A 174 -9.53 -26.78 10.91
N LEU A 175 -10.60 -26.39 11.61
CA LEU A 175 -11.03 -24.99 11.70
C LEU A 175 -10.13 -24.17 12.63
N LYS A 176 -9.65 -24.71 13.76
CA LYS A 176 -8.61 -24.05 14.57
C LYS A 176 -7.35 -23.80 13.76
N ASP A 177 -6.96 -24.80 12.98
CA ASP A 177 -5.80 -24.77 12.10
C ASP A 177 -5.89 -23.67 11.02
N VAL A 178 -7.08 -23.41 10.48
CA VAL A 178 -7.36 -22.27 9.57
C VAL A 178 -7.40 -20.94 10.32
N ILE A 179 -7.95 -20.90 11.54
CA ILE A 179 -7.97 -19.69 12.38
C ILE A 179 -6.54 -19.26 12.73
N GLU A 180 -5.66 -20.19 13.15
CA GLU A 180 -4.25 -19.88 13.41
C GLU A 180 -3.54 -19.32 12.17
N GLU A 181 -3.83 -19.85 10.96
CA GLU A 181 -3.27 -19.32 9.71
C GLU A 181 -3.80 -17.91 9.39
N MET A 182 -5.09 -17.65 9.59
CA MET A 182 -5.69 -16.31 9.43
C MET A 182 -5.16 -15.31 10.46
N GLU A 183 -4.93 -15.72 11.71
CA GLU A 183 -4.30 -14.87 12.74
C GLU A 183 -2.86 -14.50 12.38
N GLU A 184 -2.09 -15.47 11.89
CA GLU A 184 -0.73 -15.22 11.40
C GLU A 184 -0.75 -14.26 10.19
N GLN A 185 -1.62 -14.47 9.19
CA GLN A 185 -1.80 -13.54 8.06
C GLN A 185 -2.24 -12.12 8.51
N MET A 186 -3.16 -12.01 9.47
CA MET A 186 -3.55 -10.71 10.04
C MET A 186 -2.38 -10.01 10.75
N SER A 187 -1.50 -10.76 11.40
CA SER A 187 -0.31 -10.20 12.05
C SER A 187 0.72 -9.69 11.03
N GLU A 188 0.88 -10.40 9.91
CA GLU A 188 1.74 -10.05 8.78
C GLU A 188 1.26 -8.74 8.11
N MET A 189 -0.03 -8.68 7.74
CA MET A 189 -0.67 -7.49 7.16
C MET A 189 -0.60 -6.25 8.08
N ARG A 190 -0.72 -6.44 9.41
CA ARG A 190 -0.54 -5.34 10.38
C ARG A 190 0.89 -4.80 10.39
N ARG A 191 1.88 -5.68 10.27
CA ARG A 191 3.30 -5.30 10.20
C ARG A 191 3.61 -4.54 8.92
N GLU A 192 3.14 -5.04 7.77
CA GLU A 192 3.28 -4.34 6.48
C GLU A 192 2.65 -2.95 6.52
N LEU A 193 1.46 -2.81 7.11
CA LEU A 193 0.80 -1.51 7.27
C LEU A 193 1.64 -0.55 8.14
N GLU A 194 2.25 -1.03 9.22
CA GLU A 194 3.12 -0.23 10.08
C GLU A 194 4.38 0.24 9.32
N ASP A 195 4.98 -0.63 8.51
CA ASP A 195 6.18 -0.29 7.73
C ASP A 195 5.87 0.64 6.55
N LYS A 196 4.71 0.49 5.89
CA LYS A 196 4.21 1.47 4.91
C LYS A 196 3.86 2.81 5.55
N SER A 197 3.36 2.82 6.78
CA SER A 197 3.12 4.04 7.56
C SER A 197 4.43 4.76 7.88
N LYS A 198 5.45 4.04 8.36
CA LYS A 198 6.80 4.60 8.58
C LYS A 198 7.39 5.18 7.30
N GLU A 199 7.23 4.50 6.16
CA GLU A 199 7.71 4.99 4.88
C GLU A 199 6.95 6.25 4.42
N LEU A 200 5.63 6.29 4.59
CA LEU A 200 4.83 7.48 4.31
C LEU A 200 5.33 8.70 5.11
N GLU A 201 5.66 8.54 6.40
CA GLU A 201 6.21 9.64 7.21
C GLU A 201 7.62 10.07 6.76
N ARG A 202 8.48 9.13 6.32
CA ARG A 202 9.78 9.49 5.70
C ARG A 202 9.60 10.28 4.40
N GLN A 203 8.66 9.88 3.56
CA GLN A 203 8.33 10.59 2.32
C GLN A 203 7.75 11.98 2.60
N LYS A 204 6.82 12.11 3.56
CA LYS A 204 6.31 13.41 4.03
C LYS A 204 7.44 14.34 4.50
N HIS A 205 8.33 13.86 5.36
CA HIS A 205 9.48 14.64 5.82
C HIS A 205 10.37 15.10 4.65
N THR A 206 10.63 14.21 3.70
CA THR A 206 11.41 14.52 2.48
C THR A 206 10.72 15.59 1.63
N CYS A 207 9.40 15.49 1.44
CA CYS A 207 8.60 16.53 0.76
C CYS A 207 8.67 17.88 1.48
N THR A 208 8.59 17.93 2.81
CA THR A 208 8.72 19.17 3.59
C THR A 208 10.11 19.81 3.42
N VAL A 209 11.18 19.00 3.43
CA VAL A 209 12.56 19.49 3.18
C VAL A 209 12.69 20.05 1.76
N LEU A 210 12.14 19.37 0.75
CA LEU A 210 12.14 19.85 -0.63
C LEU A 210 11.30 21.12 -0.83
N GLN A 211 10.15 21.24 -0.15
CA GLN A 211 9.33 22.46 -0.15
C GLN A 211 10.08 23.65 0.43
N HIS A 212 10.76 23.49 1.58
CA HIS A 212 11.62 24.56 2.12
C HIS A 212 12.75 24.92 1.16
N LYS A 213 13.40 23.93 0.53
CA LYS A 213 14.46 24.19 -0.46
C LYS A 213 13.93 24.90 -1.71
N GLN A 214 12.71 24.59 -2.15
CA GLN A 214 12.04 25.28 -3.25
C GLN A 214 11.77 26.75 -2.90
N GLU A 215 11.32 27.02 -1.68
CA GLU A 215 11.00 28.38 -1.24
C GLU A 215 12.27 29.24 -1.08
N GLU A 216 13.35 28.68 -0.54
CA GLU A 216 14.68 29.34 -0.53
C GLU A 216 15.15 29.72 -1.95
N LEU A 217 14.94 28.84 -2.94
CA LEU A 217 15.33 29.09 -4.32
C LEU A 217 14.43 30.13 -5.00
N LYS A 218 13.12 30.14 -4.74
CA LYS A 218 12.21 31.18 -5.22
C LYS A 218 12.59 32.56 -4.68
N GLU A 219 12.90 32.65 -3.38
CA GLU A 219 13.31 33.91 -2.76
C GLU A 219 14.66 34.41 -3.33
N GLY A 220 15.61 33.50 -3.60
CA GLY A 220 16.84 33.84 -4.30
C GLY A 220 16.64 34.33 -5.74
N LEU A 221 15.67 33.77 -6.47
CA LEU A 221 15.27 34.28 -7.79
C LEU A 221 14.63 35.67 -7.69
N ARG A 222 13.72 35.87 -6.73
CA ARG A 222 13.04 37.16 -6.47
C ARG A 222 14.05 38.29 -6.21
N GLN A 223 15.05 38.05 -5.37
CA GLN A 223 16.12 39.01 -5.07
C GLN A 223 17.00 39.32 -6.29
N ARG A 224 17.31 38.31 -7.11
CA ARG A 224 18.04 38.50 -8.38
C ARG A 224 17.24 39.37 -9.34
N ASP A 225 15.93 39.16 -9.43
CA ASP A 225 15.06 39.90 -10.34
C ASP A 225 14.90 41.36 -9.91
N GLU A 226 14.78 41.63 -8.60
CA GLU A 226 14.84 42.99 -8.02
C GLU A 226 16.15 43.72 -8.40
N LEU A 227 17.30 43.04 -8.32
CA LEU A 227 18.60 43.61 -8.71
C LEU A 227 18.70 43.87 -10.22
N ILE A 228 18.08 43.03 -11.06
CA ILE A 228 18.00 43.25 -12.51
C ILE A 228 17.16 44.50 -12.81
N GLU A 229 16.00 44.65 -12.17
CA GLU A 229 15.18 45.87 -12.32
C GLU A 229 15.91 47.13 -11.84
N GLU A 230 16.62 47.08 -10.70
CA GLU A 230 17.40 48.22 -10.22
C GLU A 230 18.53 48.58 -11.19
N SER A 231 19.24 47.58 -11.72
CA SER A 231 20.27 47.78 -12.74
C SER A 231 19.70 48.46 -14.00
N GLN A 232 18.52 48.02 -14.48
CA GLN A 232 17.83 48.66 -15.61
C GLN A 232 17.37 50.10 -15.30
N ARG A 233 16.89 50.38 -14.09
CA ARG A 233 16.56 51.75 -13.62
C ARG A 233 17.79 52.64 -13.51
N MET A 234 18.96 52.09 -13.21
CA MET A 234 20.22 52.82 -13.17
C MET A 234 20.78 53.06 -14.59
N GLN A 235 20.69 52.08 -15.48
CA GLN A 235 21.09 52.22 -16.88
C GLN A 235 20.25 53.29 -17.60
N THR A 236 18.93 53.28 -17.45
CA THR A 236 18.05 54.28 -18.07
C THR A 236 18.34 55.72 -17.58
N LYS A 237 18.70 55.90 -16.30
CA LYS A 237 19.19 57.19 -15.78
C LYS A 237 20.54 57.58 -16.38
N LEU A 238 21.47 56.63 -16.51
CA LEU A 238 22.79 56.87 -17.09
C LEU A 238 22.69 57.24 -18.58
N ASP A 239 21.80 56.59 -19.33
CA ASP A 239 21.49 56.96 -20.72
C ASP A 239 20.88 58.36 -20.81
N ALA A 240 20.02 58.75 -19.85
CA ALA A 240 19.43 60.09 -19.80
C ALA A 240 20.50 61.17 -19.55
N LEU A 241 21.36 60.98 -18.55
CA LEU A 241 22.49 61.88 -18.27
C LEU A 241 23.49 61.94 -19.44
N THR A 242 23.71 60.82 -20.15
CA THR A 242 24.59 60.78 -21.33
C THR A 242 24.06 61.65 -22.47
N ARG A 243 22.73 61.69 -22.69
CA ARG A 243 22.10 62.60 -23.65
C ARG A 243 22.23 64.06 -23.20
N GLU A 244 21.96 64.36 -21.94
CA GLU A 244 22.10 65.73 -21.40
C GLU A 244 23.54 66.26 -21.52
N VAL A 245 24.55 65.42 -21.24
CA VAL A 245 25.96 65.77 -21.45
C VAL A 245 26.27 66.04 -22.93
N PHE A 246 25.67 65.29 -23.86
CA PHE A 246 25.84 65.53 -25.30
C PHE A 246 25.21 66.86 -25.74
N ASP A 247 23.98 67.15 -25.33
CA ASP A 247 23.27 68.41 -25.63
C ASP A 247 24.02 69.64 -25.05
N LEU A 248 24.57 69.50 -23.84
CA LEU A 248 25.43 70.51 -23.23
C LEU A 248 26.75 70.68 -23.97
N GLN A 249 27.36 69.60 -24.48
CA GLN A 249 28.57 69.66 -25.28
C GLN A 249 28.34 70.34 -26.63
N GLU A 250 27.20 70.09 -27.31
CA GLU A 250 26.81 70.83 -28.51
C GLU A 250 26.62 72.32 -28.20
N THR A 251 26.01 72.65 -27.06
CA THR A 251 25.83 74.04 -26.60
C THR A 251 27.17 74.73 -26.33
N ILE A 252 28.15 74.04 -25.73
CA ILE A 252 29.52 74.53 -25.55
C ILE A 252 30.19 74.76 -26.90
N ASN A 253 30.16 73.76 -27.79
CA ASN A 253 30.75 73.86 -29.14
C ASN A 253 30.17 75.04 -29.96
N TRP A 254 28.88 75.36 -29.80
CA TRP A 254 28.27 76.54 -30.40
C TRP A 254 28.77 77.85 -29.76
N LYS A 255 28.89 77.90 -28.43
CA LYS A 255 29.44 79.07 -27.72
C LYS A 255 30.88 79.34 -28.10
N ASP A 256 31.73 78.32 -28.20
CA ASP A 256 33.14 78.47 -28.60
C ASP A 256 33.27 79.01 -30.03
N LYS A 257 32.47 78.48 -30.98
CA LYS A 257 32.38 79.03 -32.34
C LYS A 257 31.94 80.50 -32.34
N LYS A 258 31.00 80.87 -31.46
CA LYS A 258 30.50 82.25 -31.33
C LYS A 258 31.54 83.18 -30.69
N ILE A 259 32.28 82.72 -29.68
CA ILE A 259 33.39 83.43 -29.05
C ILE A 259 34.48 83.70 -30.09
N GLY A 260 34.96 82.67 -30.80
CA GLY A 260 35.98 82.85 -31.85
C GLY A 260 35.55 83.76 -33.00
N ALA A 261 34.25 83.87 -33.28
CA ALA A 261 33.73 84.85 -34.25
C ALA A 261 33.75 86.29 -33.70
N LEU A 262 33.46 86.48 -32.41
CA LEU A 262 33.55 87.78 -31.74
C LEU A 262 35.01 88.21 -31.51
N GLU A 263 35.92 87.28 -31.25
CA GLU A 263 37.37 87.53 -31.15
C GLU A 263 37.92 88.03 -32.47
N ARG A 264 37.63 87.35 -33.59
CA ARG A 264 37.97 87.85 -34.94
C ARG A 264 37.37 89.22 -35.22
N GLN A 265 36.11 89.47 -34.84
CA GLN A 265 35.48 90.79 -35.00
C GLN A 265 36.20 91.87 -34.17
N LYS A 266 36.64 91.55 -32.96
CA LYS A 266 37.44 92.44 -32.11
C LYS A 266 38.80 92.74 -32.76
N GLU A 267 39.49 91.74 -33.31
CA GLU A 267 40.75 91.92 -34.04
C GLU A 267 40.59 92.93 -35.19
N TYR A 268 39.55 92.80 -36.02
CA TYR A 268 39.23 93.78 -37.06
C TYR A 268 39.00 95.20 -36.49
N PHE A 269 38.24 95.33 -35.40
CA PHE A 269 38.04 96.64 -34.75
C PHE A 269 39.32 97.21 -34.11
N ASP A 270 40.23 96.35 -33.65
CA ASP A 270 41.51 96.75 -33.09
C ASP A 270 42.49 97.19 -34.21
N CYS A 271 42.44 96.57 -35.40
CA CYS A 271 43.14 97.05 -36.60
C CYS A 271 42.60 98.42 -37.07
N ILE A 272 41.29 98.56 -37.25
CA ILE A 272 40.66 99.86 -37.60
C ILE A 272 40.99 100.93 -36.55
N ARG A 273 41.11 100.55 -35.26
CA ARG A 273 41.53 101.47 -34.20
C ARG A 273 42.98 101.94 -34.41
N LYS A 274 43.92 101.03 -34.67
CA LYS A 274 45.31 101.36 -34.99
C LYS A 274 45.40 102.27 -36.21
N GLU A 275 44.81 101.90 -37.34
CA GLU A 275 44.81 102.72 -38.58
C GLU A 275 44.25 104.13 -38.32
N ARG A 276 43.17 104.24 -37.55
CA ARG A 276 42.57 105.54 -37.18
C ARG A 276 43.42 106.35 -36.21
N ASP A 277 44.20 105.70 -35.37
CA ASP A 277 45.11 106.35 -34.42
C ASP A 277 46.41 106.77 -35.15
N GLU A 278 46.95 105.94 -36.04
CA GLU A 278 48.04 106.26 -36.99
C GLU A 278 47.67 107.45 -37.89
N LEU A 279 46.48 107.44 -38.52
CA LEU A 279 45.97 108.58 -39.31
C LEU A 279 45.75 109.85 -38.48
N ARG A 280 45.53 109.74 -37.17
CA ARG A 280 45.44 110.91 -36.27
C ARG A 280 46.81 111.48 -35.98
N ASP A 281 47.80 110.63 -35.78
CA ASP A 281 49.20 111.02 -35.59
C ASP A 281 49.74 111.64 -36.90
N GLU A 282 49.47 111.05 -38.07
CA GLU A 282 49.78 111.65 -39.38
C GLU A 282 49.10 113.01 -39.59
N LEU A 283 47.85 113.18 -39.17
CA LEU A 283 47.15 114.48 -39.22
C LEU A 283 47.70 115.49 -38.20
N ALA A 284 48.26 115.04 -37.07
CA ALA A 284 48.98 115.90 -36.13
C ALA A 284 50.31 116.35 -36.74
N ASP A 285 51.07 115.42 -37.31
CA ASP A 285 52.30 115.64 -38.09
C ASP A 285 52.08 116.63 -39.25
N ILE A 286 50.99 116.48 -40.02
CA ILE A 286 50.65 117.38 -41.13
C ILE A 286 50.27 118.76 -40.61
N LYS A 287 49.57 118.86 -39.46
CA LYS A 287 49.29 120.14 -38.81
C LYS A 287 50.57 120.79 -38.27
N GLU A 288 51.49 120.02 -37.70
CA GLU A 288 52.79 120.51 -37.24
C GLU A 288 53.66 120.99 -38.41
N LYS A 289 53.68 120.24 -39.53
CA LYS A 289 54.31 120.64 -40.81
C LYS A 289 53.65 121.89 -41.41
N ALA A 290 52.33 122.02 -41.33
CA ALA A 290 51.61 123.22 -41.77
C ALA A 290 51.87 124.45 -40.86
N ILE A 291 52.24 124.24 -39.59
CA ILE A 291 52.63 125.29 -38.64
C ILE A 291 54.11 125.66 -38.78
N THR A 292 54.98 124.71 -39.16
CA THR A 292 56.44 124.92 -39.34
C THR A 292 56.85 125.35 -40.75
N GLY A 293 55.99 125.11 -41.75
CA GLY A 293 55.89 125.88 -42.98
C GLY A 293 56.77 125.44 -44.16
N GLU A 294 56.15 125.41 -45.34
CA GLU A 294 56.59 126.24 -46.48
C GLU A 294 55.42 126.47 -47.46
N ARG A 295 55.52 127.50 -48.31
CA ARG A 295 54.48 127.88 -49.30
C ARG A 295 54.73 127.19 -50.65
N HIS A 296 54.23 127.79 -51.74
CA HIS A 296 54.17 127.31 -53.15
C HIS A 296 52.99 126.35 -53.41
N GLY A 297 52.19 126.48 -54.49
CA GLY A 297 52.13 127.54 -55.49
C GLY A 297 51.53 127.08 -56.84
N LEU A 298 50.19 127.16 -56.98
CA LEU A 298 49.34 127.20 -58.21
C LEU A 298 49.73 126.45 -59.51
N VAL A 299 48.73 125.83 -60.17
CA VAL A 299 48.33 126.09 -61.58
C VAL A 299 47.06 125.29 -61.95
N ILE A 300 46.19 125.87 -62.79
CA ILE A 300 45.00 125.24 -63.42
C ILE A 300 45.13 125.39 -64.95
N ILE A 301 44.99 124.31 -65.74
CA ILE A 301 44.55 124.30 -67.17
C ILE A 301 43.82 122.96 -67.45
N PRO A 302 42.78 122.88 -68.34
CA PRO A 302 41.84 121.75 -68.43
C PRO A 302 41.86 120.94 -69.76
N ASP A 303 40.85 120.06 -69.91
CA ASP A 303 40.27 119.40 -71.11
C ASP A 303 40.93 118.14 -71.72
N GLY A 304 40.08 117.19 -72.17
CA GLY A 304 40.39 116.19 -73.21
C GLY A 304 40.04 114.71 -72.95
N THR A 305 38.88 114.24 -73.43
CA THR A 305 38.62 112.83 -73.86
C THR A 305 39.32 112.54 -75.22
N PRO A 306 39.38 111.32 -75.84
CA PRO A 306 38.49 110.13 -75.73
C PRO A 306 39.13 108.70 -75.93
N ASN A 307 38.25 107.69 -76.08
CA ASN A 307 38.36 106.28 -76.51
C ASN A 307 39.64 105.69 -77.15
N GLY A 308 39.82 104.37 -76.96
CA GLY A 308 40.52 103.47 -77.90
C GLY A 308 40.51 101.97 -77.52
N ASP A 309 39.89 101.12 -78.34
CA ASP A 309 40.02 99.64 -78.33
C ASP A 309 41.43 99.19 -78.79
N VAL A 310 41.80 97.92 -78.49
CA VAL A 310 42.14 96.85 -79.48
C VAL A 310 42.65 95.58 -78.77
N ASP A 311 42.25 94.43 -79.30
CA ASP A 311 42.60 93.07 -78.85
C ASP A 311 44.10 92.73 -78.86
N HIS A 312 44.48 91.70 -78.08
CA HIS A 312 45.16 90.55 -78.67
C HIS A 312 45.11 89.28 -77.79
N GLU A 313 44.70 88.15 -78.40
CA GLU A 313 44.95 86.80 -77.86
C GLU A 313 46.40 86.36 -78.18
N PRO A 314 46.97 85.41 -77.42
CA PRO A 314 47.23 84.11 -78.06
C PRO A 314 47.07 82.86 -77.19
N LEU A 315 46.40 81.85 -77.76
CA LEU A 315 46.64 80.40 -77.73
C LEU A 315 47.49 79.74 -76.61
N SER A 316 46.87 78.68 -76.06
CA SER A 316 47.47 77.34 -75.84
C SER A 316 48.56 77.15 -74.77
N SER A 317 48.12 76.72 -73.59
CA SER A 317 48.55 75.44 -72.99
C SER A 317 47.51 74.94 -72.01
N GLY A 318 47.18 73.64 -72.06
CA GLY A 318 46.13 73.06 -71.23
C GLY A 318 46.50 73.01 -69.75
N ILE A 319 45.96 73.94 -68.95
CA ILE A 319 45.98 73.87 -67.49
C ILE A 319 44.52 73.77 -67.02
N THR A 320 44.13 72.56 -66.63
CA THR A 320 42.84 72.32 -65.97
C THR A 320 42.81 73.09 -64.65
N VAL A 321 41.98 74.14 -64.60
CA VAL A 321 41.73 74.89 -63.36
C VAL A 321 41.03 73.96 -62.36
N VAL A 322 41.73 73.65 -61.28
CA VAL A 322 41.20 72.87 -60.15
C VAL A 322 40.19 73.74 -59.40
N SER A 323 39.02 73.21 -59.05
CA SER A 323 38.01 73.98 -58.30
C SER A 323 38.56 74.39 -56.92
N GLN A 324 37.97 75.42 -56.32
CA GLN A 324 38.42 75.92 -55.02
C GLN A 324 38.35 74.83 -53.93
N GLU A 325 37.36 73.93 -53.97
CA GLU A 325 37.30 72.79 -53.05
C GLU A 325 38.45 71.79 -53.29
N ALA A 326 38.73 71.47 -54.55
CA ALA A 326 39.77 70.50 -54.89
C ALA A 326 41.20 71.06 -54.63
N ALA A 327 41.40 72.38 -54.72
CA ALA A 327 42.63 73.02 -54.28
C ALA A 327 42.82 72.89 -52.76
N GLN A 328 41.75 73.09 -51.99
CA GLN A 328 41.77 73.03 -50.53
C GLN A 328 42.00 71.59 -50.00
N VAL A 329 41.41 70.58 -50.64
CA VAL A 329 41.68 69.16 -50.33
C VAL A 329 43.14 68.78 -50.64
N LEU A 330 43.71 69.31 -51.72
CA LEU A 330 45.13 69.11 -52.06
C LEU A 330 46.08 69.88 -51.14
N GLU A 331 45.62 70.94 -50.47
CA GLU A 331 46.38 71.67 -49.45
C GLU A 331 46.46 70.87 -48.13
N SER A 332 45.36 70.21 -47.73
CA SER A 332 45.34 69.32 -46.56
C SER A 332 46.23 68.06 -46.69
N ALA A 333 46.61 67.64 -47.91
CA ALA A 333 47.52 66.51 -48.15
C ALA A 333 49.01 66.82 -47.87
N GLY A 334 49.33 68.03 -47.41
CA GLY A 334 50.68 68.51 -47.12
C GLY A 334 51.48 68.86 -48.37
N GLU A 335 52.74 69.27 -48.20
CA GLU A 335 53.58 69.75 -49.30
C GLU A 335 54.11 68.63 -50.21
N GLY A 336 54.29 68.96 -51.50
CA GLY A 336 54.86 68.07 -52.53
C GLY A 336 54.24 68.27 -53.92
N PRO A 337 54.83 67.68 -54.97
CA PRO A 337 54.23 67.65 -56.30
C PRO A 337 52.88 66.92 -56.29
N LEU A 338 52.03 67.21 -57.29
CA LEU A 338 50.63 66.80 -57.31
C LEU A 338 50.44 65.29 -57.21
N ASP A 339 51.33 64.49 -57.80
CA ASP A 339 51.31 63.04 -57.76
C ASP A 339 51.52 62.48 -56.34
N VAL A 340 52.37 63.13 -55.53
CA VAL A 340 52.64 62.75 -54.13
C VAL A 340 51.43 63.07 -53.26
N ARG A 341 50.79 64.22 -53.48
CA ARG A 341 49.59 64.64 -52.72
C ARG A 341 48.38 63.77 -53.04
N LEU A 342 48.17 63.43 -54.31
CA LEU A 342 47.15 62.47 -54.74
C LEU A 342 47.41 61.05 -54.20
N ARG A 343 48.69 60.64 -54.10
CA ARG A 343 49.06 59.32 -53.54
C ARG A 343 48.74 59.23 -52.05
N LYS A 344 49.09 60.24 -51.25
CA LYS A 344 48.71 60.30 -49.82
C LYS A 344 47.20 60.23 -49.61
N LEU A 345 46.42 61.00 -50.38
CA LEU A 345 44.95 60.96 -50.31
C LEU A 345 44.38 59.58 -50.73
N ALA A 346 45.05 58.86 -51.61
CA ALA A 346 44.67 57.48 -51.95
C ALA A 346 45.02 56.49 -50.82
N GLU A 347 46.19 56.63 -50.19
CA GLU A 347 46.63 55.85 -49.03
C GLU A 347 45.70 56.06 -47.82
N GLU A 348 45.37 57.32 -47.49
CA GLU A 348 44.40 57.67 -46.44
C GLU A 348 42.99 57.12 -46.71
N LYS A 349 42.54 57.18 -47.97
CA LYS A 349 41.28 56.57 -48.40
C LYS A 349 41.29 55.05 -48.21
N ASP A 350 42.38 54.37 -48.56
CA ASP A 350 42.50 52.92 -48.42
C ASP A 350 42.60 52.49 -46.94
N GLU A 351 43.26 53.29 -46.10
CA GLU A 351 43.30 53.17 -44.63
C GLU A 351 41.89 53.30 -44.03
N LEU A 352 41.14 54.35 -44.41
CA LEU A 352 39.74 54.54 -43.99
C LEU A 352 38.83 53.40 -44.49
N LEU A 353 39.04 52.90 -45.72
CA LEU A 353 38.32 51.73 -46.22
C LEU A 353 38.70 50.44 -45.48
N ALA A 354 39.91 50.32 -44.95
CA ALA A 354 40.31 49.21 -44.07
C ALA A 354 39.62 49.32 -42.69
N GLN A 355 39.57 50.53 -42.11
CA GLN A 355 38.85 50.80 -40.86
C GLN A 355 37.34 50.52 -40.98
N ILE A 356 36.70 50.96 -42.08
CA ILE A 356 35.29 50.67 -42.36
C ILE A 356 35.04 49.16 -42.47
N ARG A 357 35.93 48.41 -43.14
CA ARG A 357 35.84 46.94 -43.20
C ARG A 357 35.98 46.29 -41.82
N LYS A 358 36.92 46.77 -40.99
CA LYS A 358 37.11 46.28 -39.62
C LYS A 358 35.90 46.55 -38.73
N LEU A 359 35.34 47.77 -38.77
CA LEU A 359 34.14 48.15 -38.03
C LEU A 359 32.90 47.37 -38.50
N LYS A 360 32.76 47.13 -39.81
CA LYS A 360 31.70 46.24 -40.33
C LYS A 360 31.83 44.82 -39.79
N ASN A 361 33.03 44.23 -39.80
CA ASN A 361 33.24 42.90 -39.25
C ASN A 361 32.95 42.83 -37.74
N GLN A 362 33.32 43.86 -36.98
CA GLN A 362 33.00 43.95 -35.55
C GLN A 362 31.48 44.08 -35.31
N LEU A 363 30.77 44.86 -36.13
CA LEU A 363 29.31 44.98 -36.07
C LEU A 363 28.62 43.66 -36.46
N GLU A 364 29.16 42.92 -37.44
CA GLU A 364 28.69 41.60 -37.84
C GLU A 364 28.91 40.55 -36.73
N GLU A 365 30.08 40.57 -36.08
CA GLU A 365 30.38 39.72 -34.92
C GLU A 365 29.45 40.01 -33.72
N GLU A 366 29.20 41.27 -33.38
CA GLU A 366 28.25 41.64 -32.32
C GLU A 366 26.81 41.29 -32.70
N ARG A 367 26.41 41.46 -33.98
CA ARG A 367 25.10 40.97 -34.48
C ARG A 367 24.98 39.45 -34.38
N GLN A 368 26.04 38.69 -34.67
CA GLN A 368 26.05 37.23 -34.50
C GLN A 368 26.05 36.80 -33.04
N LYS A 369 26.69 37.55 -32.13
CA LYS A 369 26.57 37.32 -30.67
C LYS A 369 25.14 37.57 -30.20
N HIS A 370 24.54 38.70 -30.57
CA HIS A 370 23.14 38.98 -30.27
C HIS A 370 22.20 37.93 -30.86
N SER A 371 22.38 37.51 -32.11
CA SER A 371 21.59 36.44 -32.74
C SER A 371 21.66 35.10 -31.98
N LYS A 372 22.78 34.78 -31.33
CA LYS A 372 22.91 33.57 -30.50
C LYS A 372 22.23 33.69 -29.13
N VAL A 373 22.15 34.90 -28.57
CA VAL A 373 21.41 35.20 -27.34
C VAL A 373 19.90 35.28 -27.61
N ASP A 374 19.51 35.86 -28.74
CA ASP A 374 18.12 36.01 -29.17
C ASP A 374 17.54 34.69 -29.70
N GLY A 375 18.37 33.83 -30.30
CA GLY A 375 18.03 32.44 -30.62
C GLY A 375 17.75 31.57 -29.38
N THR A 376 18.25 31.96 -28.20
CA THR A 376 17.89 31.31 -26.92
C THR A 376 16.66 31.92 -26.23
N PHE A 377 16.14 33.05 -26.72
CA PHE A 377 14.89 33.65 -26.24
C PHE A 377 13.70 33.36 -27.15
N THR A 378 13.89 33.31 -28.47
CA THR A 378 12.84 32.98 -29.46
C THR A 378 12.45 31.49 -29.46
N ASP A 379 13.27 30.62 -28.87
CA ASP A 379 12.89 29.24 -28.56
C ASP A 379 11.88 29.19 -27.39
N VAL A 380 11.85 30.20 -26.50
CA VAL A 380 10.91 30.27 -25.36
C VAL A 380 9.49 30.62 -25.83
N GLU A 381 9.32 31.60 -26.73
CA GLU A 381 8.00 31.99 -27.25
C GLU A 381 7.36 30.90 -28.13
N ASN A 382 8.15 30.12 -28.87
CA ASN A 382 7.63 28.95 -29.59
C ASN A 382 7.44 27.73 -28.68
N MET A 383 8.21 27.61 -27.59
CA MET A 383 7.98 26.60 -26.55
C MET A 383 6.82 26.94 -25.63
N GLU A 384 6.30 28.16 -25.53
CA GLU A 384 5.14 28.45 -24.65
C GLU A 384 3.93 27.57 -25.03
N ASN A 385 3.59 27.48 -26.32
CA ASN A 385 2.53 26.57 -26.79
C ASN A 385 2.89 25.08 -26.60
N GLY A 386 4.17 24.70 -26.67
CA GLY A 386 4.60 23.31 -26.46
C GLY A 386 4.65 22.89 -24.98
N THR A 387 4.98 23.83 -24.10
CA THR A 387 5.08 23.63 -22.65
C THR A 387 3.70 23.69 -22.01
N ASP A 388 2.83 24.58 -22.48
CA ASP A 388 1.42 24.61 -22.09
C ASP A 388 0.67 23.36 -22.63
N LEU A 389 0.95 22.92 -23.87
CA LEU A 389 0.43 21.64 -24.37
C LEU A 389 0.90 20.44 -23.52
N HIS A 390 2.19 20.39 -23.16
CA HIS A 390 2.72 19.35 -22.27
C HIS A 390 2.10 19.40 -20.87
N PHE A 391 1.86 20.61 -20.33
CA PHE A 391 1.17 20.81 -19.07
C PHE A 391 -0.29 20.36 -19.14
N ILE A 392 -1.00 20.66 -20.25
CA ILE A 392 -2.38 20.20 -20.52
C ILE A 392 -2.44 18.68 -20.67
N GLU A 393 -1.45 18.05 -21.31
CA GLU A 393 -1.34 16.59 -21.40
C GLU A 393 -1.08 15.96 -20.02
N LEU A 394 -0.14 16.51 -19.23
CA LEU A 394 0.14 16.04 -17.88
C LEU A 394 -1.07 16.23 -16.94
N GLN A 395 -1.80 17.34 -17.09
CA GLN A 395 -3.06 17.62 -16.38
C GLN A 395 -4.16 16.63 -16.79
N ARG A 396 -4.24 16.26 -18.09
CA ARG A 396 -5.17 15.22 -18.59
C ARG A 396 -4.83 13.84 -18.05
N ASP A 397 -3.57 13.44 -18.05
CA ASP A 397 -3.16 12.13 -17.54
C ASP A 397 -3.29 12.05 -16.01
N ALA A 398 -2.98 13.13 -15.27
CA ALA A 398 -3.28 13.23 -13.85
C ALA A 398 -4.79 13.08 -13.59
N ASN A 399 -5.65 13.78 -14.35
CA ASN A 399 -7.10 13.65 -14.25
C ASN A 399 -7.62 12.24 -14.64
N ARG A 400 -6.97 11.57 -15.61
CA ARG A 400 -7.25 10.18 -16.00
C ARG A 400 -6.90 9.23 -14.87
N GLN A 401 -5.72 9.35 -14.28
CA GLN A 401 -5.28 8.57 -13.13
C GLN A 401 -6.19 8.80 -11.91
N ILE A 402 -6.54 10.04 -11.59
CA ILE A 402 -7.49 10.38 -10.52
C ILE A 402 -8.85 9.69 -10.75
N SER A 403 -9.34 9.67 -11.98
CA SER A 403 -10.60 8.99 -12.33
C SER A 403 -10.50 7.47 -12.19
N GLU A 404 -9.36 6.89 -12.59
CA GLU A 404 -9.07 5.46 -12.46
C GLU A 404 -8.94 5.04 -10.99
N TYR A 405 -8.30 5.86 -10.15
CA TYR A 405 -8.23 5.65 -8.70
C TYR A 405 -9.57 5.84 -8.00
N LYS A 406 -10.39 6.82 -8.41
CA LYS A 406 -11.78 6.96 -7.91
C LYS A 406 -12.64 5.73 -8.23
N PHE A 407 -12.49 5.16 -9.43
CA PHE A 407 -13.18 3.92 -9.78
C PHE A 407 -12.69 2.72 -8.95
N LYS A 408 -11.37 2.56 -8.78
CA LYS A 408 -10.79 1.52 -7.92
C LYS A 408 -11.22 1.67 -6.45
N LEU A 409 -11.28 2.90 -5.93
CA LEU A 409 -11.77 3.19 -4.60
C LEU A 409 -13.25 2.81 -4.44
N SER A 410 -14.12 3.25 -5.37
CA SER A 410 -15.54 2.91 -5.34
C SER A 410 -15.81 1.40 -5.43
N LYS A 411 -14.99 0.66 -6.19
CA LYS A 411 -15.05 -0.81 -6.22
C LYS A 411 -14.62 -1.43 -4.88
N ALA A 412 -13.55 -0.92 -4.27
CA ALA A 412 -13.10 -1.38 -2.96
C ALA A 412 -14.13 -1.07 -1.86
N GLU A 413 -14.78 0.09 -1.89
CA GLU A 413 -15.89 0.45 -0.99
C GLU A 413 -17.08 -0.52 -1.13
N GLN A 414 -17.42 -0.91 -2.37
CA GLN A 414 -18.46 -1.92 -2.62
C GLN A 414 -18.07 -3.32 -2.12
N GLU A 415 -16.80 -3.71 -2.29
CA GLU A 415 -16.27 -4.97 -1.78
C GLU A 415 -16.26 -4.99 -0.23
N ILE A 416 -15.88 -3.89 0.43
CA ILE A 416 -15.96 -3.71 1.88
C ILE A 416 -17.40 -3.89 2.37
N GLY A 417 -18.37 -3.18 1.79
CA GLY A 417 -19.79 -3.32 2.20
C GLY A 417 -20.35 -4.74 2.00
N THR A 418 -19.81 -5.50 1.03
CA THR A 418 -20.16 -6.91 0.83
C THR A 418 -19.53 -7.81 1.92
N MET A 419 -18.29 -7.52 2.33
CA MET A 419 -17.63 -8.23 3.42
C MET A 419 -18.26 -7.94 4.78
N GLU A 420 -18.67 -6.70 5.05
CA GLU A 420 -19.38 -6.30 6.28
C GLU A 420 -20.69 -7.07 6.45
N GLN A 421 -21.49 -7.21 5.39
CA GLN A 421 -22.71 -8.04 5.41
C GLN A 421 -22.41 -9.52 5.68
N ASN A 422 -21.33 -10.06 5.13
CA ASN A 422 -20.90 -11.43 5.39
C ASN A 422 -20.45 -11.61 6.85
N ILE A 423 -19.70 -10.65 7.42
CA ILE A 423 -19.31 -10.64 8.83
C ILE A 423 -20.55 -10.64 9.71
N SER A 424 -21.49 -9.71 9.51
CA SER A 424 -22.74 -9.65 10.30
C SER A 424 -23.55 -10.95 10.25
N ARG A 425 -23.58 -11.62 9.09
CA ARG A 425 -24.24 -12.94 8.93
C ARG A 425 -23.52 -14.04 9.72
N LEU A 426 -22.18 -14.06 9.68
CA LEU A 426 -21.35 -15.03 10.38
C LEU A 426 -21.39 -14.81 11.91
N GLU A 427 -21.29 -13.58 12.39
CA GLU A 427 -21.47 -13.23 13.81
C GLU A 427 -22.83 -13.71 14.34
N GLY A 428 -23.89 -13.54 13.55
CA GLY A 428 -25.21 -14.08 13.86
C GLY A 428 -25.27 -15.62 13.88
N GLN A 429 -24.44 -16.32 13.08
CA GLN A 429 -24.30 -17.78 13.15
C GLN A 429 -23.50 -18.20 14.40
N VAL A 430 -22.36 -17.58 14.68
CA VAL A 430 -21.54 -17.84 15.88
C VAL A 430 -22.37 -17.65 17.16
N THR A 431 -23.14 -16.56 17.24
CA THR A 431 -24.03 -16.30 18.39
C THR A 431 -25.05 -17.43 18.60
N ARG A 432 -25.68 -17.92 17.52
CA ARG A 432 -26.63 -19.04 17.60
C ARG A 432 -25.95 -20.35 18.01
N TYR A 433 -24.79 -20.68 17.44
CA TYR A 433 -24.07 -21.91 17.78
C TYR A 433 -23.56 -21.88 19.23
N LYS A 434 -23.10 -20.72 19.72
CA LYS A 434 -22.73 -20.55 21.13
C LYS A 434 -23.92 -20.81 22.05
N SER A 435 -25.07 -20.18 21.81
CA SER A 435 -26.28 -20.43 22.62
C SER A 435 -26.75 -21.89 22.57
N ALA A 436 -26.57 -22.58 21.44
CA ALA A 436 -26.88 -24.00 21.31
C ALA A 436 -25.91 -24.89 22.12
N ALA A 437 -24.60 -24.58 22.08
CA ALA A 437 -23.58 -25.27 22.88
C ALA A 437 -23.80 -25.05 24.39
N ASP A 438 -23.99 -23.80 24.83
CA ASP A 438 -24.28 -23.44 26.23
C ASP A 438 -25.55 -24.14 26.75
N ASN A 439 -26.52 -24.44 25.87
CA ASN A 439 -27.74 -25.19 26.21
C ASN A 439 -27.49 -26.70 26.26
N SER A 440 -26.67 -27.24 25.35
CA SER A 440 -26.28 -28.65 25.35
C SER A 440 -25.44 -29.02 26.57
N GLU A 441 -24.53 -28.15 27.02
CA GLU A 441 -23.72 -28.34 28.22
C GLU A 441 -24.59 -28.46 29.48
N LYS A 442 -25.60 -27.60 29.62
CA LYS A 442 -26.59 -27.66 30.72
C LYS A 442 -27.34 -29.00 30.75
N ILE A 443 -27.82 -29.46 29.60
CA ILE A 443 -28.52 -30.74 29.47
C ILE A 443 -27.57 -31.90 29.82
N GLU A 444 -26.30 -31.85 29.40
CA GLU A 444 -25.30 -32.86 29.76
C GLU A 444 -25.07 -32.93 31.28
N ASP A 445 -25.00 -31.79 31.96
CA ASP A 445 -24.82 -31.72 33.41
C ASP A 445 -26.05 -32.16 34.20
N GLU A 446 -27.26 -31.86 33.72
CA GLU A 446 -28.52 -32.42 34.24
C GLU A 446 -28.53 -33.96 34.12
N LEU A 447 -28.20 -34.50 32.95
CA LEU A 447 -28.12 -35.96 32.72
C LEU A 447 -27.01 -36.63 33.56
N LYS A 448 -25.87 -35.96 33.79
CA LYS A 448 -24.84 -36.44 34.75
C LYS A 448 -25.38 -36.49 36.18
N ALA A 449 -26.19 -35.50 36.59
CA ALA A 449 -26.79 -35.46 37.91
C ALA A 449 -27.84 -36.58 38.09
N GLU A 450 -28.71 -36.80 37.09
CA GLU A 450 -29.67 -37.90 37.08
C GLU A 450 -29.00 -39.27 37.07
N LYS A 451 -27.97 -39.48 36.24
CA LYS A 451 -27.18 -40.72 36.22
C LYS A 451 -26.61 -41.05 37.61
N ARG A 452 -26.03 -40.05 38.30
CA ARG A 452 -25.52 -40.21 39.68
C ARG A 452 -26.63 -40.50 40.69
N LYS A 453 -27.85 -40.01 40.48
CA LYS A 453 -29.02 -40.28 41.33
C LYS A 453 -29.49 -41.73 41.13
N LEU A 454 -29.74 -42.15 39.90
CA LEU A 454 -30.14 -43.51 39.55
C LEU A 454 -29.10 -44.55 39.97
N GLN A 455 -27.80 -44.25 39.87
CA GLN A 455 -26.74 -45.13 40.38
C GLN A 455 -26.78 -45.32 41.91
N ARG A 456 -27.18 -44.29 42.67
CA ARG A 456 -27.38 -44.39 44.12
C ARG A 456 -28.61 -45.22 44.45
N GLU A 457 -29.73 -44.97 43.75
CA GLU A 457 -30.99 -45.71 43.92
C GLU A 457 -30.82 -47.20 43.57
N LEU A 458 -30.12 -47.52 42.48
CA LEU A 458 -29.77 -48.89 42.10
C LEU A 458 -28.96 -49.58 43.20
N ARG A 459 -27.97 -48.90 43.79
CA ARG A 459 -27.15 -49.49 44.86
C ARG A 459 -27.99 -49.79 46.10
N THR A 460 -28.82 -48.85 46.54
CA THR A 460 -29.76 -49.08 47.66
C THR A 460 -30.75 -50.21 47.38
N ALA A 461 -31.18 -50.38 46.12
CA ALA A 461 -32.03 -51.50 45.73
C ALA A 461 -31.29 -52.85 45.77
N LEU A 462 -30.02 -52.90 45.34
CA LEU A 462 -29.17 -54.10 45.43
C LEU A 462 -28.89 -54.48 46.90
N ASP A 463 -28.49 -53.51 47.74
CA ASP A 463 -28.25 -53.74 49.17
C ASP A 463 -29.51 -54.36 49.84
N LYS A 464 -30.70 -53.91 49.44
CA LYS A 464 -31.99 -54.44 49.93
C LYS A 464 -32.35 -55.82 49.35
N ILE A 465 -31.90 -56.16 48.14
CA ILE A 465 -32.03 -57.53 47.61
C ILE A 465 -31.15 -58.48 48.43
N GLU A 466 -29.90 -58.12 48.73
CA GLU A 466 -29.00 -58.93 49.56
C GLU A 466 -29.59 -59.17 50.97
N GLU A 467 -30.17 -58.14 51.61
CA GLU A 467 -30.91 -58.29 52.87
C GLU A 467 -32.06 -59.31 52.75
N MET A 468 -32.90 -59.18 51.72
CA MET A 468 -34.04 -60.07 51.49
C MET A 468 -33.59 -61.51 51.18
N GLU A 469 -32.52 -61.70 50.41
CA GLU A 469 -31.93 -63.02 50.15
C GLU A 469 -31.39 -63.67 51.43
N MET A 470 -30.72 -62.91 52.31
CA MET A 470 -30.30 -63.41 53.62
C MET A 470 -31.51 -63.87 54.46
N THR A 471 -32.57 -63.05 54.57
CA THR A 471 -33.77 -63.45 55.32
C THR A 471 -34.45 -64.69 54.73
N ASN A 472 -34.56 -64.78 53.41
CA ASN A 472 -35.13 -65.95 52.74
C ASN A 472 -34.29 -67.22 53.00
N ASN A 473 -32.96 -67.13 52.90
CA ASN A 473 -32.05 -68.23 53.25
C ASN A 473 -32.21 -68.70 54.71
N HIS A 474 -32.48 -67.80 55.65
CA HIS A 474 -32.80 -68.18 57.04
C HIS A 474 -34.16 -68.89 57.16
N LEU A 475 -35.19 -68.45 56.42
CA LEU A 475 -36.51 -69.08 56.39
C LEU A 475 -36.47 -70.47 55.75
N VAL A 476 -35.75 -70.65 54.64
CA VAL A 476 -35.53 -71.95 53.98
C VAL A 476 -34.90 -72.94 54.95
N LYS A 477 -33.79 -72.57 55.61
CA LYS A 477 -33.13 -73.41 56.63
C LYS A 477 -34.05 -73.77 57.81
N ARG A 478 -35.00 -72.89 58.18
CA ARG A 478 -36.00 -73.17 59.21
C ARG A 478 -37.07 -74.15 58.71
N LEU A 479 -37.54 -74.01 57.48
CA LEU A 479 -38.48 -74.93 56.84
C LEU A 479 -37.89 -76.33 56.66
N GLU A 480 -36.63 -76.44 56.26
CA GLU A 480 -35.89 -77.71 56.17
C GLU A 480 -35.83 -78.43 57.51
N LYS A 481 -35.50 -77.72 58.60
CA LYS A 481 -35.55 -78.28 59.96
C LYS A 481 -36.93 -78.78 60.35
N MET A 482 -38.00 -78.04 60.02
CA MET A 482 -39.37 -78.50 60.33
C MET A 482 -39.77 -79.72 59.48
N LYS A 483 -39.37 -79.79 58.20
CA LYS A 483 -39.57 -80.97 57.33
C LYS A 483 -38.83 -82.19 57.90
N ALA A 484 -37.57 -82.03 58.30
CA ALA A 484 -36.77 -83.08 58.92
C ALA A 484 -37.43 -83.61 60.22
N ASN A 485 -37.86 -82.71 61.11
CA ASN A 485 -38.57 -83.08 62.34
C ASN A 485 -39.89 -83.83 62.07
N ARG A 486 -40.68 -83.37 61.09
CA ARG A 486 -41.92 -84.05 60.68
C ARG A 486 -41.64 -85.46 60.14
N ASN A 487 -40.62 -85.61 59.30
CA ASN A 487 -40.23 -86.91 58.76
C ASN A 487 -39.72 -87.85 59.87
N ALA A 488 -38.97 -87.34 60.85
CA ALA A 488 -38.52 -88.12 62.01
C ALA A 488 -39.70 -88.60 62.87
N LEU A 489 -40.69 -87.73 63.15
CA LEU A 489 -41.92 -88.10 63.85
C LEU A 489 -42.73 -89.17 63.09
N LEU A 490 -42.87 -89.02 61.78
CA LEU A 490 -43.53 -90.03 60.92
C LEU A 490 -42.76 -91.36 60.82
N SER A 491 -41.48 -91.40 61.18
CA SER A 491 -40.68 -92.64 61.26
C SER A 491 -40.69 -93.30 62.64
N GLN A 492 -41.36 -92.70 63.63
CA GLN A 492 -41.54 -93.21 64.99
C GLN A 492 -42.98 -93.69 65.26
N GLN A 493 -43.87 -93.57 64.28
CA GLN A 493 -45.20 -94.18 64.23
C GLN A 493 -45.15 -95.43 63.34
#